data_AF-A0A935TZL3-F1
#
_entry.id   AF-A0A935TZL3-F1
#
_cell.length_a   1.000
_cell.length_b   1.000
_cell.length_c   1.000
_cell.angle_alpha   90.00
_cell.angle_beta   90.00
_cell.angle_gamma   90.00
#
_symmetry.space_group_name_H-M   'P 1'
#
loop_
_entity.id
_entity.type
_entity.pdbx_description
1 polymer ?
#
loop_
_entity_poly.entity_id
_entity_poly.type
_entity_poly.pdbx_seq_one_letter_code
_entity_poly.pdbx_strand_id
1 'polypeptide(L)'
;MRRPAAPLAPWVVGLSGWLGMCLAAPPLWAQAPARLAREFQEGVDAYRLGDYDTARAHLEKARAMDASLPGPHRFLAAVAKAQDRFAECVSHAAVALRVAPQSREVPDTRKLHEECRAAEGRPSFGGSYGDGGALAVTAREDGASAAVPVRLNGKVIGSTPLFPRALAAGEHELRVGTARAQQVQILPGVVTDVSLEVSREGAAASPSLPAAPGWITLPASLVAVEGLRVVVDGARVSASSKVELAPGRHRLTITRPGHPPWSTTVDITEGRSVPVLPIFADHKPQKPPKKAVRSR
;
A
#
# COMPACT_ATOMS: atom_id res chain seq x y z
N MET A 1 60.34 -80.74 -33.71
CA MET A 1 60.12 -80.30 -35.10
C MET A 1 59.36 -78.97 -35.10
N ARG A 2 59.96 -77.98 -35.77
CA ARG A 2 59.42 -76.71 -36.32
C ARG A 2 58.64 -75.72 -35.43
N ARG A 3 59.37 -74.66 -35.03
CA ARG A 3 58.89 -73.28 -34.90
C ARG A 3 58.41 -72.73 -36.26
N PRO A 4 57.55 -71.70 -36.27
CA PRO A 4 57.94 -70.41 -36.87
C PRO A 4 57.50 -69.22 -35.98
N ALA A 5 58.40 -68.28 -35.64
CA ALA A 5 58.87 -67.13 -36.43
C ALA A 5 57.90 -65.94 -36.39
N ALA A 6 58.28 -64.91 -35.62
CA ALA A 6 57.77 -63.54 -35.70
C ALA A 6 58.29 -62.84 -36.97
N PRO A 7 57.66 -61.73 -37.40
CA PRO A 7 58.47 -60.52 -37.53
C PRO A 7 57.78 -59.20 -37.09
N LEU A 8 58.59 -58.40 -36.40
CA LEU A 8 58.88 -56.97 -36.57
C LEU A 8 57.74 -55.95 -36.69
N ALA A 9 57.74 -55.05 -35.70
CA ALA A 9 57.08 -53.75 -35.68
C ALA A 9 57.61 -52.79 -36.76
N PRO A 10 56.86 -51.71 -37.02
CA PRO A 10 57.46 -50.39 -37.00
C PRO A 10 56.75 -49.44 -36.03
N TRP A 11 57.54 -48.50 -35.54
CA TRP A 11 57.20 -47.49 -34.57
C TRP A 11 56.09 -46.57 -35.06
N VAL A 12 55.11 -46.29 -34.19
CA VAL A 12 54.32 -45.06 -34.26
C VAL A 12 54.62 -44.28 -32.98
N VAL A 13 55.42 -43.23 -33.17
CA VAL A 13 55.56 -42.12 -32.23
C VAL A 13 54.21 -41.42 -32.18
N GLY A 14 53.41 -41.76 -31.16
CA GLY A 14 52.11 -41.15 -30.88
C GLY A 14 52.21 -40.27 -29.65
N LEU A 15 52.00 -38.97 -29.87
CA LEU A 15 52.18 -37.89 -28.91
C LEU A 15 51.60 -38.18 -27.52
N SER A 16 52.38 -37.83 -26.51
CA SER A 16 51.96 -37.62 -25.12
C SER A 16 50.98 -36.45 -25.06
N GLY A 17 49.73 -36.71 -25.44
CA GLY A 17 48.62 -35.80 -25.21
C GLY A 17 48.32 -35.77 -23.71
N TRP A 18 48.87 -34.77 -23.02
CA TRP A 18 48.31 -34.31 -21.76
C TRP A 18 46.87 -33.87 -22.05
N LEU A 19 45.93 -34.79 -21.88
CA LEU A 19 44.52 -34.48 -21.85
C LEU A 19 44.30 -33.74 -20.53
N GLY A 20 44.51 -32.42 -20.57
CA GLY A 20 44.08 -31.51 -19.51
C GLY A 20 42.58 -31.73 -19.32
N MET A 21 42.23 -32.46 -18.26
CA MET A 21 40.86 -32.68 -17.87
C MET A 21 40.34 -31.34 -17.36
N CYS A 22 39.84 -30.50 -18.27
CA CYS A 22 39.05 -29.33 -17.92
C CYS A 22 37.82 -29.84 -17.16
N LEU A 23 37.88 -29.81 -15.84
CA LEU A 23 36.72 -29.93 -14.96
C LEU A 23 35.80 -28.73 -15.27
N ALA A 24 34.93 -28.90 -16.27
CA ALA A 24 33.85 -27.96 -16.50
C ALA A 24 32.96 -28.00 -15.27
N ALA A 25 32.88 -26.90 -14.55
CA ALA A 25 31.94 -26.76 -13.44
C ALA A 25 30.53 -27.11 -13.97
N PRO A 26 29.75 -27.94 -13.26
CA PRO A 26 28.44 -28.33 -13.73
C PRO A 26 27.58 -27.07 -13.98
N PRO A 27 26.71 -27.07 -14.99
CA PRO A 27 25.91 -25.91 -15.30
C PRO A 27 24.97 -25.57 -14.12
N LEU A 28 24.61 -24.29 -13.99
CA LEU A 28 23.87 -23.77 -12.83
C LEU A 28 22.57 -24.53 -12.51
N TRP A 29 21.89 -25.09 -13.52
CA TRP A 29 20.67 -25.87 -13.34
C TRP A 29 20.92 -27.26 -12.73
N ALA A 30 22.07 -27.89 -12.98
CA ALA A 30 22.45 -29.17 -12.38
C ALA A 30 22.84 -29.01 -10.90
N GLN A 31 23.28 -27.81 -10.50
CA GLN A 31 23.60 -27.47 -9.11
C GLN A 31 22.40 -26.94 -8.32
N ALA A 32 21.32 -26.53 -8.99
CA ALA A 32 20.16 -25.89 -8.35
C ALA A 32 19.53 -26.75 -7.23
N PRO A 33 19.31 -28.07 -7.40
CA PRO A 33 18.77 -28.91 -6.34
C PRO A 33 19.70 -29.00 -5.12
N ALA A 34 21.02 -29.12 -5.36
CA ALA A 34 22.02 -29.20 -4.30
C ALA A 34 22.17 -27.88 -3.53
N ARG A 35 22.12 -26.75 -4.26
CA ARG A 35 22.16 -25.41 -3.65
C ARG A 35 20.92 -25.16 -2.81
N LEU A 36 19.73 -25.49 -3.32
CA LEU A 36 18.47 -25.37 -2.57
C LEU A 36 18.52 -26.19 -1.29
N ALA A 37 18.90 -27.46 -1.38
CA ALA A 37 19.00 -28.34 -0.22
C ALA A 37 19.97 -27.78 0.84
N ARG A 38 21.12 -27.24 0.42
CA ARG A 38 22.08 -26.61 1.31
C ARG A 38 21.52 -25.36 2.00
N GLU A 39 20.97 -24.41 1.25
CA GLU A 39 20.39 -23.19 1.83
C GLU A 39 19.24 -23.53 2.79
N PHE A 40 18.39 -24.50 2.43
CA PHE A 40 17.33 -24.95 3.33
C PHE A 40 17.90 -25.56 4.61
N GLN A 41 18.88 -26.45 4.51
CA GLN A 41 19.50 -27.11 5.66
C GLN A 41 20.20 -26.10 6.59
N GLU A 42 21.02 -25.20 6.03
CA GLU A 42 21.70 -24.13 6.78
C GLU A 42 20.68 -23.25 7.52
N GLY A 43 19.57 -22.91 6.87
CA GLY A 43 18.49 -22.13 7.48
C GLY A 43 17.79 -22.86 8.64
N VAL A 44 17.54 -24.16 8.48
CA VAL A 44 16.93 -24.99 9.53
C VAL A 44 17.89 -25.17 10.72
N ASP A 45 19.18 -25.36 10.46
CA ASP A 45 20.20 -25.51 11.51
C ASP A 45 20.37 -24.21 12.30
N ALA A 46 20.42 -23.05 11.63
CA ALA A 46 20.41 -21.75 12.29
C ALA A 46 19.14 -21.55 13.15
N TYR A 47 17.96 -21.95 12.66
CA TYR A 47 16.72 -21.89 13.45
C TYR A 47 16.81 -22.72 14.74
N ARG A 48 17.36 -23.94 14.65
CA ARG A 48 17.56 -24.82 15.83
C ARG A 48 18.53 -24.22 16.84
N LEU A 49 19.51 -23.44 16.39
CA LEU A 49 20.47 -22.73 17.22
C LEU A 49 19.90 -21.41 17.80
N GLY A 50 18.68 -21.01 17.41
CA GLY A 50 18.09 -19.73 17.81
C GLY A 50 18.63 -18.52 17.06
N ASP A 51 19.46 -18.73 16.03
CA ASP A 51 19.96 -17.66 15.16
C ASP A 51 18.92 -17.37 14.05
N TYR A 52 17.89 -16.63 14.43
CA TYR A 52 16.73 -16.38 13.58
C TYR A 52 17.01 -15.47 12.38
N ASP A 53 18.01 -14.60 12.46
CA ASP A 53 18.39 -13.74 11.34
C ASP A 53 19.13 -14.53 10.26
N THR A 54 20.08 -15.37 10.65
CA THR A 54 20.75 -16.30 9.73
C THR A 54 19.76 -17.31 9.16
N ALA A 55 18.88 -17.87 10.00
CA ALA A 55 17.83 -18.79 9.56
C ALA A 55 16.97 -18.16 8.46
N ARG A 56 16.46 -16.95 8.71
CA ARG A 56 15.67 -16.20 7.73
C ARG A 56 16.43 -16.01 6.42
N ALA A 57 17.67 -15.53 6.48
CA ALA A 57 18.46 -15.24 5.28
C ALA A 57 18.63 -16.47 4.38
N HIS A 58 18.90 -17.64 4.95
CA HIS A 58 19.06 -18.89 4.22
C HIS A 58 17.72 -19.45 3.69
N LEU A 59 16.67 -19.43 4.51
CA LEU A 59 15.34 -19.89 4.10
C LEU A 59 14.72 -19.02 2.99
N GLU A 60 14.97 -17.70 3.01
CA GLU A 60 14.57 -16.76 1.96
C GLU A 60 15.27 -17.09 0.63
N LYS A 61 16.56 -17.42 0.65
CA LYS A 61 17.30 -17.88 -0.54
C LYS A 61 16.74 -19.21 -1.06
N ALA A 62 16.45 -20.16 -0.17
CA ALA A 62 15.85 -21.44 -0.56
C ALA A 62 14.47 -21.25 -1.21
N ARG A 63 13.62 -20.39 -0.62
CA ARG A 63 12.31 -20.03 -1.19
C ARG A 63 12.44 -19.33 -2.55
N ALA A 64 13.45 -18.47 -2.72
CA ALA A 64 13.68 -17.78 -3.99
C ALA A 64 14.08 -18.74 -5.12
N MET A 65 14.64 -19.92 -4.80
CA MET A 65 14.94 -20.95 -5.79
C MET A 65 13.72 -21.77 -6.18
N ASP A 66 12.86 -22.11 -5.21
CA ASP A 66 11.57 -22.76 -5.46
C ASP A 66 10.52 -22.32 -4.43
N ALA A 67 9.62 -21.45 -4.86
CA ALA A 67 8.56 -20.89 -4.02
C ALA A 67 7.39 -21.87 -3.80
N SER A 68 7.35 -22.99 -4.51
CA SER A 68 6.29 -24.00 -4.36
C SER A 68 6.55 -24.99 -3.21
N LEU A 69 7.77 -25.00 -2.66
CA LEU A 69 8.13 -25.92 -1.60
C LEU A 69 7.51 -25.50 -0.25
N PRO A 70 6.78 -26.39 0.44
CA PRO A 70 6.17 -26.07 1.73
C PRO A 70 7.21 -25.89 2.84
N GLY A 71 8.37 -26.55 2.74
CA GLY A 71 9.42 -26.54 3.76
C GLY A 71 9.92 -25.13 4.12
N PRO A 72 10.48 -24.37 3.17
CA PRO A 72 10.93 -23.00 3.41
C PRO A 72 9.85 -22.11 4.03
N HIS A 73 8.61 -22.18 3.53
CA HIS A 73 7.49 -21.41 4.07
C HIS A 73 7.16 -21.77 5.52
N ARG A 74 7.14 -23.06 5.89
CA ARG A 74 6.89 -23.47 7.28
C ARG A 74 7.95 -22.95 8.24
N PHE A 75 9.22 -23.05 7.87
CA PHE A 75 10.31 -22.56 8.71
C PHE A 75 10.38 -21.03 8.76
N LEU A 76 10.10 -20.33 7.65
CA LEU A 76 9.96 -18.88 7.67
C LEU A 76 8.81 -18.42 8.56
N ALA A 77 7.71 -19.17 8.62
CA ALA A 77 6.63 -18.88 9.56
C ALA A 77 7.08 -19.05 11.03
N ALA A 78 7.80 -20.13 11.34
CA ALA A 78 8.33 -20.38 12.68
C ALA A 78 9.36 -19.33 13.11
N VAL A 79 10.28 -18.96 12.21
CA VAL A 79 11.25 -17.86 12.41
C VAL A 79 10.52 -16.54 12.62
N ALA A 80 9.52 -16.22 11.80
CA ALA A 80 8.74 -15.00 11.95
C ALA A 80 7.99 -14.95 13.29
N LYS A 81 7.43 -16.07 13.76
CA LYS A 81 6.84 -16.17 15.09
C LYS A 81 7.88 -15.88 16.19
N ALA A 82 9.06 -16.49 16.11
CA ALA A 82 10.12 -16.29 17.10
C ALA A 82 10.67 -14.86 17.15
N GLN A 83 10.47 -14.09 16.08
CA GLN A 83 10.85 -12.68 15.97
C GLN A 83 9.67 -11.71 16.18
N ASP A 84 8.52 -12.17 16.67
CA ASP A 84 7.27 -11.40 16.84
C ASP A 84 6.75 -10.73 15.55
N ARG A 85 7.16 -11.24 14.39
CA ARG A 85 6.72 -10.79 13.06
C ARG A 85 5.46 -11.55 12.63
N PHE A 86 4.40 -11.40 13.41
CA PHE A 86 3.20 -12.24 13.31
C PHE A 86 2.49 -12.16 11.96
N ALA A 87 2.41 -10.98 11.33
CA ALA A 87 1.82 -10.83 10.00
C ALA A 87 2.52 -11.69 8.92
N GLU A 88 3.85 -11.78 8.99
CA GLU A 88 4.64 -12.63 8.10
C GLU A 88 4.48 -14.11 8.45
N CYS A 89 4.40 -14.44 9.74
CA CYS A 89 4.12 -15.79 10.19
C CYS A 89 2.80 -16.31 9.60
N VAL A 90 1.72 -15.51 9.70
CA VAL A 90 0.40 -15.86 9.15
C VAL A 90 0.49 -16.09 7.64
N SER A 91 1.12 -15.17 6.92
CA SER A 91 1.30 -15.26 5.46
C SER A 91 2.05 -16.53 5.04
N HIS A 92 3.21 -16.80 5.65
CA HIS A 92 4.02 -17.96 5.31
C HIS A 92 3.36 -19.29 5.69
N ALA A 93 2.70 -19.37 6.84
CA ALA A 93 1.96 -20.57 7.23
C ALA A 93 0.79 -20.85 6.28
N ALA A 94 0.07 -19.81 5.84
CA ALA A 94 -0.99 -19.95 4.84
C ALA A 94 -0.46 -20.45 3.48
N VAL A 95 0.70 -19.96 3.02
CA VAL A 95 1.31 -20.47 1.78
C VAL A 95 1.71 -21.94 1.94
N ALA A 96 2.32 -22.34 3.04
CA ALA A 96 2.68 -23.73 3.29
C ALA A 96 1.47 -24.68 3.25
N LEU A 97 0.34 -24.26 3.84
CA LEU A 97 -0.91 -25.02 3.82
C LEU A 97 -1.51 -25.11 2.40
N ARG A 98 -1.37 -24.05 1.61
CA ARG A 98 -1.83 -24.00 0.22
C ARG A 98 -1.05 -24.93 -0.70
N VAL A 99 0.28 -24.89 -0.62
CA VAL A 99 1.14 -25.64 -1.54
C VAL A 99 1.24 -27.12 -1.20
N ALA A 100 0.96 -27.51 0.06
CA ALA A 100 1.00 -28.91 0.48
C ALA A 100 -0.15 -29.28 1.44
N PRO A 101 -1.41 -29.27 0.97
CA PRO A 101 -2.60 -29.47 1.80
C PRO A 101 -2.76 -30.90 2.35
N GLN A 102 -2.00 -31.86 1.81
CA GLN A 102 -1.97 -33.26 2.25
C GLN A 102 -0.70 -33.62 3.03
N SER A 103 0.14 -32.64 3.38
CA SER A 103 1.36 -32.88 4.15
C SER A 103 1.02 -33.35 5.57
N ARG A 104 1.83 -34.26 6.11
CA ARG A 104 1.77 -34.68 7.53
C ARG A 104 1.93 -33.50 8.50
N GLU A 105 2.53 -32.42 8.03
CA GLU A 105 2.85 -31.22 8.80
C GLU A 105 1.68 -30.23 8.90
N VAL A 106 0.56 -30.51 8.23
CA VAL A 106 -0.63 -29.64 8.21
C VAL A 106 -1.16 -29.33 9.60
N PRO A 107 -1.35 -30.30 10.53
CA PRO A 107 -1.86 -30.00 11.87
C PRO A 107 -1.02 -28.96 12.62
N ASP A 108 0.30 -29.13 12.63
CA ASP A 108 1.22 -28.21 13.30
C ASP A 108 1.27 -26.85 12.60
N THR A 109 1.19 -26.83 11.28
CA THR A 109 1.19 -25.58 10.50
C THR A 109 -0.09 -24.78 10.71
N ARG A 110 -1.25 -25.44 10.85
CA ARG A 110 -2.52 -24.78 11.22
C ARG A 110 -2.47 -24.21 12.63
N LYS A 111 -1.90 -24.96 13.58
CA LYS A 111 -1.70 -24.49 14.95
C LYS A 111 -0.81 -23.26 14.98
N LEU A 112 0.35 -23.31 14.30
CA LEU A 112 1.27 -22.17 14.17
C LEU A 112 0.58 -20.94 13.57
N HIS A 113 -0.20 -21.14 12.50
CA HIS A 113 -0.96 -20.08 11.85
C HIS A 113 -1.95 -19.40 12.82
N GLU A 114 -2.76 -20.16 13.55
CA GLU A 114 -3.74 -19.59 14.49
C GLU A 114 -3.07 -18.89 15.69
N GLU A 115 -1.97 -19.45 16.22
CA GLU A 115 -1.19 -18.80 17.28
C GLU A 115 -0.65 -17.44 16.83
N CYS A 116 -0.13 -17.35 15.59
CA CYS A 116 0.34 -16.09 15.04
C CYS A 116 -0.81 -15.10 14.77
N ARG A 117 -1.97 -15.56 14.30
CA ARG A 117 -3.16 -14.69 14.16
C ARG A 117 -3.60 -14.10 15.49
N ALA A 118 -3.64 -14.94 16.54
CA ALA A 118 -4.00 -14.52 17.88
C ALA A 118 -2.98 -13.50 18.44
N ALA A 119 -1.68 -13.75 18.25
CA ALA A 119 -0.62 -12.84 18.70
C ALA A 119 -0.63 -11.48 17.95
N GLU A 120 -1.07 -11.46 16.69
CA GLU A 120 -1.29 -10.23 15.93
C GLU A 120 -2.58 -9.49 16.33
N GLY A 121 -3.40 -10.05 17.22
CA GLY A 121 -4.68 -9.47 17.66
C GLY A 121 -5.82 -9.64 16.65
N ARG A 122 -5.71 -10.59 15.71
CA ARG A 122 -6.78 -10.86 14.75
C ARG A 122 -7.94 -11.60 15.43
N PRO A 123 -9.20 -11.39 15.01
CA PRO A 123 -10.34 -12.08 15.61
C PRO A 123 -10.23 -13.60 15.48
N SER A 124 -10.50 -14.31 16.59
CA SER A 124 -10.57 -15.76 16.65
C SER A 124 -11.85 -16.28 16.00
N PHE A 125 -11.79 -17.47 15.40
CA PHE A 125 -12.99 -18.19 14.96
C PHE A 125 -13.46 -19.17 16.03
N GLY A 126 -14.64 -18.93 16.60
CA GLY A 126 -15.22 -19.78 17.66
C GLY A 126 -16.09 -20.94 17.18
N GLY A 127 -16.22 -21.15 15.87
CA GLY A 127 -17.05 -22.21 15.29
C GLY A 127 -16.27 -23.45 14.86
N SER A 128 -16.97 -24.37 14.19
CA SER A 128 -16.34 -25.50 13.50
C SER A 128 -16.11 -25.17 12.02
N TYR A 129 -14.95 -25.59 11.50
CA TYR A 129 -14.61 -25.41 10.08
C TYR A 129 -15.35 -26.41 9.17
N GLY A 130 -15.79 -27.56 9.70
CA GLY A 130 -16.20 -28.70 8.86
C GLY A 130 -15.08 -29.09 7.89
N ASP A 131 -15.43 -29.36 6.64
CA ASP A 131 -14.47 -29.59 5.54
C ASP A 131 -13.92 -28.27 4.94
N GLY A 132 -14.36 -27.13 5.46
CA GLY A 132 -14.09 -25.79 4.95
C GLY A 132 -13.04 -25.02 5.74
N GLY A 133 -13.03 -23.71 5.54
CA GLY A 133 -12.23 -22.73 6.27
C GLY A 133 -13.11 -21.61 6.80
N ALA A 134 -12.50 -20.54 7.29
CA ALA A 134 -13.22 -19.30 7.58
C ALA A 134 -12.63 -18.13 6.80
N LEU A 135 -13.42 -17.08 6.58
CA LEU A 135 -12.98 -15.82 5.99
C LEU A 135 -13.20 -14.69 6.99
N ALA A 136 -12.18 -13.87 7.19
CA ALA A 136 -12.26 -12.59 7.86
C ALA A 136 -11.87 -11.48 6.88
N VAL A 137 -12.60 -10.37 6.87
CA VAL A 137 -12.36 -9.27 5.93
C VAL A 137 -12.34 -7.95 6.65
N THR A 138 -11.27 -7.20 6.49
CA THR A 138 -11.14 -5.82 6.98
C THR A 138 -10.94 -4.88 5.80
N ALA A 139 -11.72 -3.79 5.78
CA ALA A 139 -11.47 -2.66 4.89
C ALA A 139 -10.86 -1.52 5.70
N ARG A 140 -9.70 -1.04 5.26
CA ARG A 140 -9.06 0.17 5.80
C ARG A 140 -9.35 1.30 4.80
N GLU A 141 -10.21 2.23 5.17
CA GLU A 141 -10.27 3.58 4.57
C GLU A 141 -9.51 4.52 5.51
N ASP A 142 -8.94 5.61 4.98
CA ASP A 142 -8.17 6.63 5.71
C ASP A 142 -8.83 7.02 7.04
N GLY A 143 -8.43 6.37 8.13
CA GLY A 143 -8.89 6.62 9.50
C GLY A 143 -10.26 6.08 9.91
N ALA A 144 -11.01 5.35 9.07
CA ALA A 144 -12.33 4.81 9.44
C ALA A 144 -12.63 3.42 8.86
N SER A 145 -13.14 2.51 9.70
CA SER A 145 -13.75 1.26 9.22
C SER A 145 -15.13 1.56 8.64
N ALA A 146 -15.23 1.67 7.32
CA ALA A 146 -16.53 1.77 6.67
C ALA A 146 -17.24 0.41 6.66
N ALA A 147 -18.54 0.42 6.96
CA ALA A 147 -19.42 -0.72 6.80
C ALA A 147 -19.71 -0.94 5.30
N VAL A 148 -18.88 -1.74 4.64
CA VAL A 148 -18.96 -1.98 3.20
C VAL A 148 -19.46 -3.40 2.95
N PRO A 149 -20.45 -3.62 2.06
CA PRO A 149 -20.94 -4.97 1.77
C PRO A 149 -19.84 -5.90 1.26
N VAL A 150 -19.72 -7.08 1.87
CA VAL A 150 -18.84 -8.17 1.44
C VAL A 150 -19.66 -9.18 0.65
N ARG A 151 -19.27 -9.41 -0.60
CA ARG A 151 -19.88 -10.38 -1.50
C ARG A 151 -18.89 -11.50 -1.82
N LEU A 152 -19.36 -12.74 -1.74
CA LEU A 152 -18.62 -13.93 -2.13
C LEU A 152 -19.40 -14.66 -3.24
N ASN A 153 -18.79 -14.89 -4.38
CA ASN A 153 -19.44 -15.48 -5.57
C ASN A 153 -20.76 -14.75 -5.93
N GLY A 154 -20.77 -13.42 -5.85
CA GLY A 154 -21.94 -12.57 -6.08
C GLY A 154 -22.95 -12.48 -4.92
N LYS A 155 -22.89 -13.36 -3.92
CA LYS A 155 -23.81 -13.37 -2.76
C LYS A 155 -23.28 -12.50 -1.63
N VAL A 156 -24.11 -11.60 -1.08
CA VAL A 156 -23.77 -10.82 0.13
C VAL A 156 -23.65 -11.75 1.33
N ILE A 157 -22.49 -11.76 1.99
CA ILE A 157 -22.20 -12.56 3.18
C ILE A 157 -22.01 -11.70 4.44
N GLY A 158 -22.10 -10.37 4.33
CA GLY A 158 -22.00 -9.46 5.46
C GLY A 158 -21.45 -8.10 5.04
N SER A 159 -20.83 -7.40 5.99
CA SER A 159 -20.15 -6.13 5.77
C SER A 159 -18.81 -6.11 6.50
N THR A 160 -17.89 -5.23 6.08
CA THR A 160 -16.62 -5.01 6.80
C THR A 160 -16.85 -4.23 8.11
N PRO A 161 -16.10 -4.51 9.20
CA PRO A 161 -15.26 -5.71 9.36
C PRO A 161 -16.12 -6.97 9.42
N LEU A 162 -15.78 -7.95 8.59
CA LEU A 162 -16.41 -9.27 8.61
C LEU A 162 -15.62 -10.14 9.58
N PHE A 163 -16.22 -10.47 10.72
CA PHE A 163 -15.67 -11.46 11.65
C PHE A 163 -15.55 -12.84 10.98
N PRO A 164 -14.60 -13.69 11.41
CA PRO A 164 -14.36 -15.00 10.83
C PRO A 164 -15.67 -15.79 10.64
N ARG A 165 -16.00 -16.07 9.38
CA ARG A 165 -17.21 -16.78 8.99
C ARG A 165 -16.84 -18.07 8.27
N ALA A 166 -17.40 -19.19 8.74
CA ALA A 166 -17.21 -20.50 8.10
C ALA A 166 -17.73 -20.49 6.65
N LEU A 167 -16.93 -21.04 5.74
CA LEU A 167 -17.19 -21.14 4.31
C LEU A 167 -16.60 -22.44 3.77
N ALA A 168 -17.13 -22.91 2.64
CA ALA A 168 -16.52 -24.01 1.91
C ALA A 168 -15.07 -23.68 1.53
N ALA A 169 -14.19 -24.68 1.54
CA ALA A 169 -12.83 -24.52 1.04
C ALA A 169 -12.83 -24.42 -0.50
N GLY A 170 -11.80 -23.77 -1.04
CA GLY A 170 -11.61 -23.61 -2.48
C GLY A 170 -11.47 -22.16 -2.92
N GLU A 171 -11.50 -21.94 -4.22
CA GLU A 171 -11.44 -20.61 -4.84
C GLU A 171 -12.81 -19.93 -4.80
N HIS A 172 -12.81 -18.65 -4.44
CA HIS A 172 -14.00 -17.82 -4.43
C HIS A 172 -13.71 -16.44 -5.01
N GLU A 173 -14.69 -15.87 -5.71
CA GLU A 173 -14.67 -14.48 -6.11
C GLU A 173 -15.12 -13.61 -4.92
N LEU A 174 -14.20 -12.84 -4.35
CA LEU A 174 -14.47 -11.87 -3.29
C LEU A 174 -14.59 -10.46 -3.86
N ARG A 175 -15.68 -9.76 -3.53
CA ARG A 175 -15.89 -8.35 -3.85
C ARG A 175 -16.33 -7.59 -2.59
N VAL A 176 -15.63 -6.52 -2.26
CA VAL A 176 -15.95 -5.65 -1.11
C VAL A 176 -16.38 -4.29 -1.64
N GLY A 177 -17.67 -3.96 -1.48
CA GLY A 177 -18.24 -2.72 -1.99
C GLY A 177 -18.19 -2.63 -3.50
N THR A 178 -17.63 -1.52 -3.99
CA THR A 178 -17.36 -1.23 -5.40
C THR A 178 -15.95 -1.65 -5.84
N ALA A 179 -15.14 -2.20 -4.94
CA ALA A 179 -13.80 -2.66 -5.29
C ALA A 179 -13.84 -3.74 -6.38
N ARG A 180 -12.74 -3.88 -7.12
CA ARG A 180 -12.57 -4.93 -8.11
C ARG A 180 -12.72 -6.30 -7.43
N ALA A 181 -13.41 -7.22 -8.10
CA ALA A 181 -13.43 -8.61 -7.67
C ALA A 181 -12.02 -9.21 -7.70
N GLN A 182 -11.68 -9.96 -6.66
CA GLN A 182 -10.42 -10.69 -6.54
C GLN A 182 -10.70 -12.15 -6.24
N GLN A 183 -9.81 -13.03 -6.70
CA GLN A 183 -9.86 -14.44 -6.32
C GLN A 183 -9.23 -14.60 -4.94
N VAL A 184 -9.94 -15.29 -4.06
CA VAL A 184 -9.44 -15.68 -2.73
C VAL A 184 -9.59 -17.17 -2.57
N GLN A 185 -8.55 -17.81 -2.04
CA GLN A 185 -8.59 -19.22 -1.71
C GLN A 185 -8.86 -19.42 -0.22
N ILE A 186 -10.01 -20.02 0.09
CA ILE A 186 -10.34 -20.43 1.45
C ILE A 186 -9.66 -21.77 1.74
N LEU A 187 -8.73 -21.76 2.68
CA LEU A 187 -7.96 -22.95 3.06
C LEU A 187 -8.69 -23.77 4.14
N PRO A 188 -8.69 -25.10 4.06
CA PRO A 188 -9.34 -25.93 5.07
C PRO A 188 -8.73 -25.78 6.46
N GLY A 189 -9.57 -25.60 7.48
CA GLY A 189 -9.20 -25.62 8.89
C GLY A 189 -8.44 -24.37 9.40
N VAL A 190 -8.44 -23.27 8.65
CA VAL A 190 -7.85 -21.99 9.07
C VAL A 190 -8.74 -20.80 8.66
N VAL A 191 -8.49 -19.65 9.28
CA VAL A 191 -9.09 -18.38 8.87
C VAL A 191 -8.23 -17.73 7.78
N THR A 192 -8.83 -17.42 6.64
CA THR A 192 -8.23 -16.60 5.59
C THR A 192 -8.53 -15.14 5.89
N ASP A 193 -7.51 -14.33 6.17
CA ASP A 193 -7.68 -12.89 6.39
C ASP A 193 -7.45 -12.11 5.09
N VAL A 194 -8.38 -11.23 4.75
CA VAL A 194 -8.25 -10.31 3.62
C VAL A 194 -8.33 -8.89 4.14
N SER A 195 -7.26 -8.13 3.94
CA SER A 195 -7.22 -6.70 4.21
C SER A 195 -7.22 -5.94 2.89
N LEU A 196 -8.20 -5.07 2.70
CA LEU A 196 -8.29 -4.23 1.51
C LEU A 196 -8.14 -2.78 1.90
N GLU A 197 -7.28 -2.09 1.17
CA GLU A 197 -7.30 -0.64 1.09
C GLU A 197 -8.40 -0.27 0.12
N VAL A 198 -9.52 0.23 0.65
CA VAL A 198 -10.58 0.76 -0.19
C VAL A 198 -10.19 2.19 -0.51
N SER A 199 -9.32 2.35 -1.51
CA SER A 199 -9.20 3.64 -2.18
C SER A 199 -10.55 3.93 -2.83
N ARG A 200 -11.19 5.04 -2.48
CA ARG A 200 -12.35 5.54 -3.24
C ARG A 200 -11.90 6.09 -4.59
N GLU A 201 -11.26 5.26 -5.40
CA GLU A 201 -11.12 5.51 -6.82
C GLU A 201 -12.50 5.28 -7.44
N GLY A 202 -13.26 6.36 -7.63
CA GLY A 202 -14.64 6.26 -8.08
C GLY A 202 -15.69 6.31 -6.97
N ALA A 203 -15.40 6.97 -5.84
CA ALA A 203 -16.33 8.03 -5.52
C ALA A 203 -16.22 9.01 -6.69
N ALA A 204 -17.04 8.78 -7.73
CA ALA A 204 -17.69 9.93 -8.33
C ALA A 204 -18.07 10.75 -7.11
N ALA A 205 -17.54 11.98 -7.03
CA ALA A 205 -18.24 12.99 -6.28
C ALA A 205 -19.72 12.67 -6.52
N SER A 206 -20.49 12.31 -5.48
CA SER A 206 -21.92 12.61 -5.53
C SER A 206 -21.95 13.94 -6.25
N PRO A 207 -22.60 14.10 -7.42
CA PRO A 207 -22.61 15.39 -8.07
C PRO A 207 -23.04 16.32 -6.96
N SER A 208 -22.08 17.06 -6.41
CA SER A 208 -22.32 17.96 -5.32
C SER A 208 -23.20 18.91 -6.07
N LEU A 209 -24.51 18.89 -5.76
CA LEU A 209 -25.41 19.93 -6.22
C LEU A 209 -24.58 21.21 -6.13
N PRO A 210 -24.33 21.90 -7.26
CA PRO A 210 -23.32 22.96 -7.32
C PRO A 210 -23.57 23.83 -6.10
N ALA A 211 -22.61 23.81 -5.16
CA ALA A 211 -22.84 24.35 -3.83
C ALA A 211 -23.35 25.77 -4.03
N ALA A 212 -24.53 26.07 -3.49
CA ALA A 212 -25.17 27.33 -3.77
C ALA A 212 -24.18 28.45 -3.40
N PRO A 213 -24.09 29.50 -4.22
CA PRO A 213 -23.12 30.54 -3.98
C PRO A 213 -23.33 31.16 -2.60
N GLY A 214 -22.24 31.64 -2.01
CA GLY A 214 -22.31 32.61 -0.93
C GLY A 214 -22.09 34.02 -1.47
N TRP A 215 -22.15 35.01 -0.59
CA TRP A 215 -21.97 36.40 -0.99
C TRP A 215 -21.07 37.15 -0.02
N ILE A 216 -20.36 38.14 -0.54
CA ILE A 216 -19.90 39.27 0.28
C ILE A 216 -20.86 40.43 0.08
N THR A 217 -21.11 41.18 1.15
CA THR A 217 -21.84 42.44 1.07
C THR A 217 -20.92 43.61 1.36
N LEU A 218 -20.91 44.58 0.46
CA LEU A 218 -20.15 45.82 0.60
C LEU A 218 -21.12 46.96 0.93
N PRO A 219 -20.73 47.92 1.79
CA PRO A 219 -21.58 49.05 2.12
C PRO A 219 -21.84 49.89 0.87
N ALA A 220 -23.09 50.34 0.68
CA ALA A 220 -23.49 51.11 -0.49
C ALA A 220 -22.65 52.39 -0.69
N SER A 221 -22.24 53.02 0.41
CA SER A 221 -21.36 54.20 0.41
C SER A 221 -19.98 53.91 -0.19
N LEU A 222 -19.49 52.68 -0.11
CA LEU A 222 -18.24 52.28 -0.73
C LEU A 222 -18.42 52.01 -2.22
N VAL A 223 -19.48 51.29 -2.59
CA VAL A 223 -19.77 50.91 -3.98
C VAL A 223 -20.08 52.13 -4.86
N ALA A 224 -20.60 53.21 -4.27
CA ALA A 224 -20.85 54.48 -4.97
C ALA A 224 -19.58 55.28 -5.32
N VAL A 225 -18.39 54.87 -4.85
CA VAL A 225 -17.15 55.60 -5.14
C VAL A 225 -16.70 55.34 -6.57
N GLU A 226 -16.62 56.40 -7.37
CA GLU A 226 -16.06 56.31 -8.74
C GLU A 226 -14.61 55.83 -8.72
N GLY A 227 -14.28 54.93 -9.64
CA GLY A 227 -12.93 54.36 -9.75
C GLY A 227 -12.58 53.30 -8.69
N LEU A 228 -13.53 52.86 -7.84
CA LEU A 228 -13.33 51.74 -6.94
C LEU A 228 -12.95 50.47 -7.73
N ARG A 229 -11.94 49.75 -7.25
CA ARG A 229 -11.54 48.44 -7.78
C ARG A 229 -11.68 47.37 -6.73
N VAL A 230 -12.44 46.33 -7.03
CA VAL A 230 -12.57 45.13 -6.18
C VAL A 230 -11.94 43.96 -6.93
N VAL A 231 -11.03 43.27 -6.26
CA VAL A 231 -10.33 42.09 -6.76
C VAL A 231 -10.55 40.96 -5.77
N VAL A 232 -10.97 39.79 -6.26
CA VAL A 232 -11.14 38.57 -5.48
C VAL A 232 -10.24 37.49 -6.07
N ASP A 233 -9.36 36.92 -5.26
CA ASP A 233 -8.36 35.91 -5.66
C ASP A 233 -7.53 36.30 -6.88
N GLY A 234 -7.24 37.60 -7.01
CA GLY A 234 -6.47 38.15 -8.14
C GLY A 234 -7.31 38.48 -9.37
N ALA A 235 -8.59 38.08 -9.43
CA ALA A 235 -9.51 38.43 -10.52
C ALA A 235 -10.32 39.69 -10.19
N ARG A 236 -10.40 40.62 -11.14
CA ARG A 236 -11.22 41.83 -10.98
C ARG A 236 -12.70 41.49 -11.09
N VAL A 237 -13.47 41.89 -10.09
CA VAL A 237 -14.93 41.71 -10.06
C VAL A 237 -15.62 43.06 -10.19
N SER A 238 -16.87 43.04 -10.67
CA SER A 238 -17.72 44.23 -10.67
C SER A 238 -17.98 44.68 -9.23
N ALA A 239 -17.73 45.96 -8.96
CA ALA A 239 -18.07 46.54 -7.67
C ALA A 239 -19.59 46.64 -7.55
N SER A 240 -20.20 45.79 -6.71
CA SER A 240 -21.62 45.80 -6.39
C SER A 240 -21.81 45.69 -4.88
N SER A 241 -23.02 46.01 -4.39
CA SER A 241 -23.38 45.84 -2.97
C SER A 241 -23.42 44.39 -2.52
N LYS A 242 -23.51 43.45 -3.47
CA LYS A 242 -23.54 42.01 -3.24
C LYS A 242 -22.76 41.31 -4.35
N VAL A 243 -21.64 40.68 -4.00
CA VAL A 243 -20.79 39.94 -4.94
C VAL A 243 -20.89 38.45 -4.63
N GLU A 244 -21.20 37.67 -5.66
CA GLU A 244 -21.37 36.22 -5.58
C GLU A 244 -20.01 35.52 -5.61
N LEU A 245 -19.79 34.57 -4.70
CA LEU A 245 -18.55 33.81 -4.58
C LEU A 245 -18.86 32.33 -4.30
N ALA A 246 -17.97 31.45 -4.74
CA ALA A 246 -18.03 30.05 -4.36
C ALA A 246 -17.86 29.91 -2.84
N PRO A 247 -18.41 28.86 -2.20
CA PRO A 247 -18.06 28.55 -0.82
C PRO A 247 -16.56 28.25 -0.70
N GLY A 248 -15.90 28.83 0.30
CA GLY A 248 -14.46 28.70 0.48
C GLY A 248 -13.80 29.98 0.95
N ARG A 249 -12.47 29.93 1.05
CA ARG A 249 -11.64 31.04 1.51
C ARG A 249 -11.25 31.91 0.33
N HIS A 250 -11.66 33.18 0.37
CA HIS A 250 -11.39 34.16 -0.68
C HIS A 250 -10.53 35.32 -0.17
N ARG A 251 -9.55 35.73 -0.97
CA ARG A 251 -8.73 36.92 -0.71
C ARG A 251 -9.31 38.12 -1.43
N LEU A 252 -9.79 39.10 -0.67
CA LEU A 252 -10.30 40.35 -1.20
C LEU A 252 -9.21 41.40 -1.19
N THR A 253 -9.14 42.18 -2.26
CA THR A 253 -8.37 43.42 -2.32
C THR A 253 -9.25 44.53 -2.90
N ILE A 254 -9.46 45.59 -2.11
CA ILE A 254 -10.30 46.72 -2.46
C ILE A 254 -9.42 47.96 -2.54
N THR A 255 -9.39 48.59 -3.71
CA THR A 255 -8.61 49.80 -3.97
C THR A 255 -9.55 50.97 -4.22
N ARG A 256 -9.44 51.99 -3.37
CA ARG A 256 -10.14 53.26 -3.51
C ARG A 256 -9.18 54.32 -4.06
N PRO A 257 -9.56 55.14 -5.06
CA PRO A 257 -8.69 56.22 -5.53
C PRO A 257 -8.21 57.12 -4.39
N GLY A 258 -6.92 57.46 -4.38
CA GLY A 258 -6.32 58.27 -3.33
C GLY A 258 -5.96 57.52 -2.03
N HIS A 259 -6.23 56.21 -1.93
CA HIS A 259 -5.88 55.41 -0.75
C HIS A 259 -5.05 54.16 -1.11
N PRO A 260 -4.20 53.68 -0.18
CA PRO A 260 -3.58 52.36 -0.31
C PRO A 260 -4.63 51.25 -0.46
N PRO A 261 -4.31 50.16 -1.18
CA PRO A 261 -5.20 49.01 -1.29
C PRO A 261 -5.42 48.38 0.08
N TRP A 262 -6.68 48.05 0.38
CA TRP A 262 -7.07 47.31 1.57
C TRP A 262 -7.26 45.84 1.20
N SER A 263 -6.74 44.91 2.00
CA SER A 263 -6.90 43.47 1.76
C SER A 263 -7.40 42.74 3.00
N THR A 264 -8.23 41.72 2.80
CA THR A 264 -8.65 40.77 3.84
C THR A 264 -8.85 39.38 3.26
N THR A 265 -9.01 38.40 4.13
CA THR A 265 -9.46 37.06 3.78
C THR A 265 -10.83 36.82 4.42
N VAL A 266 -11.78 36.30 3.64
CA VAL A 266 -13.11 35.92 4.12
C VAL A 266 -13.35 34.45 3.85
N ASP A 267 -14.05 33.78 4.77
CA ASP A 267 -14.52 32.41 4.59
C ASP A 267 -16.01 32.46 4.21
N ILE A 268 -16.31 32.11 2.96
CA ILE A 268 -17.66 32.11 2.40
C ILE A 268 -18.31 30.76 2.65
N THR A 269 -19.48 30.78 3.28
CA THR A 269 -20.33 29.59 3.47
C THR A 269 -21.48 29.64 2.46
N GLU A 270 -21.86 28.48 1.94
CA GLU A 270 -23.02 28.30 1.06
C GLU A 270 -24.27 29.01 1.60
N GLY A 271 -24.92 29.79 0.74
CA GLY A 271 -26.16 30.49 1.06
C GLY A 271 -26.04 31.64 2.08
N ARG A 272 -24.82 31.96 2.57
CA ARG A 272 -24.61 33.03 3.54
C ARG A 272 -23.98 34.27 2.92
N SER A 273 -24.31 35.42 3.49
CA SER A 273 -23.68 36.71 3.14
C SER A 273 -22.71 37.13 4.26
N VAL A 274 -21.48 37.46 3.88
CA VAL A 274 -20.45 37.96 4.80
C VAL A 274 -20.31 39.48 4.60
N PRO A 275 -20.62 40.31 5.60
CA PRO A 275 -20.43 41.74 5.49
C PRO A 275 -18.93 42.08 5.55
N VAL A 276 -18.48 42.88 4.58
CA VAL A 276 -17.10 43.37 4.50
C VAL A 276 -17.11 44.88 4.63
N LEU A 277 -16.47 45.39 5.67
CA LEU A 277 -16.37 46.83 5.98
C LEU A 277 -14.91 47.28 5.93
N PRO A 278 -14.39 47.71 4.77
CA PRO A 278 -13.03 48.19 4.64
C PRO A 278 -12.82 49.49 5.40
N ILE A 279 -11.71 49.57 6.13
CA ILE A 279 -11.27 50.81 6.78
C ILE A 279 -10.03 51.28 6.01
N PHE A 280 -10.17 52.38 5.28
CA PHE A 280 -9.06 53.02 4.60
C PHE A 280 -8.43 54.04 5.54
N ALA A 281 -7.11 53.96 5.74
CA ALA A 281 -6.40 55.03 6.44
C ALA A 281 -6.49 56.32 5.63
N ASP A 282 -6.84 57.43 6.29
CA ASP A 282 -6.81 58.76 5.68
C ASP A 282 -5.38 59.19 5.43
N HIS A 283 -5.12 59.70 4.23
CA HIS A 283 -3.82 60.25 3.89
C HIS A 283 -3.69 61.62 4.57
N LYS A 284 -2.86 61.73 5.61
CA LYS A 284 -2.38 63.05 6.06
C LYS A 284 -1.56 63.66 4.91
N PRO A 285 -1.80 64.91 4.48
CA PRO A 285 -1.00 65.54 3.45
C PRO A 285 0.46 65.62 3.91
N GLN A 286 1.37 65.01 3.14
CA GLN A 286 2.80 65.11 3.39
C GLN A 286 3.26 66.56 3.20
N LYS A 287 3.92 67.10 4.21
CA LYS A 287 4.54 68.44 4.16
C LYS A 287 5.65 68.41 3.10
N PRO A 288 5.71 69.36 2.16
CA PRO A 288 6.69 69.32 1.08
C PRO A 288 8.12 69.38 1.64
N PRO A 289 9.10 68.74 0.98
CA PRO A 289 10.47 68.66 1.46
C PRO A 289 11.09 70.06 1.55
N LYS A 290 11.73 70.36 2.69
CA LYS A 290 12.49 71.60 2.89
C LYS A 290 13.60 71.68 1.83
N LYS A 291 13.62 72.76 1.05
CA LYS A 291 14.69 73.08 0.11
C LYS A 291 16.04 73.07 0.85
N ALA A 292 16.98 72.28 0.35
CA ALA A 292 18.35 72.28 0.84
C ALA A 292 18.99 73.66 0.62
N VAL A 293 19.47 74.27 1.70
CA VAL A 293 20.33 75.45 1.66
C VAL A 293 21.67 75.01 1.07
N ARG A 294 22.04 75.56 -0.10
CA ARG A 294 23.40 75.48 -0.62
C ARG A 294 24.30 76.37 0.24
N SER A 295 25.20 75.78 1.01
CA SER A 295 26.38 76.48 1.53
C SER A 295 27.39 76.66 0.39
N ARG A 296 27.82 77.91 0.16
CA ARG A 296 29.04 78.22 -0.57
C ARG A 296 30.26 77.92 0.28
#